data_AF-A0A8T0PXR4-F1
#
_entry.id   AF-A0A8T0PXR4-F1
#
_cell.length_a   1.000
_cell.length_b   1.000
_cell.length_c   1.000
_cell.angle_alpha   90.00
_cell.angle_beta   90.00
_cell.angle_gamma   90.00
#
_symmetry.space_group_name_H-M   'P 1'
#
loop_
_entity.id
_entity.type
_entity.pdbx_description
1 polymer ?
#
loop_
_entity_poly.entity_id
_entity_poly.type
_entity_poly.pdbx_seq_one_letter_code
_entity_poly.pdbx_strand_id
1 'polypeptide(L)'
;MAVKTVIGNGKNTSFWTDGWLLDQSLKQTLPHLYSAVAVRARKRTVFDAITDGRWISDIRGALSVQVLIEYIHLWELLSDVELQPKVEDLHIWKFTASSLYSTKSAYEALFIGATQFDPWERIWKSWAPGKCKFFLWTAAHN
;
A
#
# COMPACT_ATOMS: atom_id res chain seq x y z
N MET A 1 -2.82 -3.76 3.64
CA MET A 1 -2.15 -2.44 3.52
C MET A 1 -2.50 -1.58 4.73
N ALA A 2 -1.63 -0.64 5.09
CA ALA A 2 -1.80 0.21 6.28
C ALA A 2 -2.79 1.37 6.09
N VAL A 3 -2.96 1.82 4.84
CA VAL A 3 -3.83 2.93 4.46
C VAL A 3 -4.91 2.43 3.50
N LYS A 4 -6.15 2.88 3.70
CA LYS A 4 -7.24 2.81 2.73
C LYS A 4 -7.50 4.20 2.18
N THR A 5 -7.80 4.33 0.89
CA THR A 5 -8.14 5.62 0.31
C THR A 5 -9.60 5.64 -0.11
N VAL A 6 -10.31 6.70 0.25
CA VAL A 6 -11.63 7.03 -0.29
C VAL A 6 -11.40 8.13 -1.32
N ILE A 7 -11.80 7.88 -2.56
CA ILE A 7 -11.53 8.79 -3.66
C ILE A 7 -12.54 9.93 -3.68
N GLY A 8 -12.02 11.14 -3.84
CA GLY A 8 -12.76 12.31 -4.29
C GLY A 8 -12.31 12.66 -5.71
N ASN A 9 -11.34 13.57 -5.83
CA ASN A 9 -10.83 14.06 -7.10
C ASN A 9 -9.80 13.13 -7.77
N GLY A 10 -9.25 12.15 -7.05
CA GLY A 10 -8.30 11.15 -7.54
C GLY A 10 -6.89 11.67 -7.80
N LYS A 11 -6.57 12.92 -7.46
CA LYS A 11 -5.28 13.57 -7.79
C LYS A 11 -4.17 13.19 -6.83
N ASN A 12 -4.49 12.82 -5.59
CA ASN A 12 -3.50 12.45 -4.57
C ASN A 12 -3.48 10.94 -4.31
N THR A 13 -4.06 10.15 -5.21
CA THR A 13 -4.16 8.70 -5.08
C THR A 13 -3.50 8.03 -6.28
N SER A 14 -2.60 7.09 -6.04
CA SER A 14 -1.99 6.31 -7.12
C SER A 14 -2.96 5.23 -7.61
N PHE A 15 -3.12 5.14 -8.93
CA PHE A 15 -4.05 4.21 -9.55
C PHE A 15 -3.69 2.74 -9.27
N TRP A 16 -2.42 2.36 -9.36
CA TRP A 16 -2.01 0.96 -9.27
C TRP A 16 -1.62 0.48 -7.86
N THR A 17 -1.06 1.36 -7.03
CA THR A 17 -0.43 0.96 -5.76
C THR A 17 -1.28 1.20 -4.54
N ASP A 18 -2.24 2.13 -4.60
CA ASP A 18 -3.04 2.48 -3.43
C ASP A 18 -4.31 1.63 -3.36
N GLY A 19 -4.82 1.44 -2.14
CA GLY A 19 -6.02 0.62 -1.87
C GLY A 19 -7.29 1.44 -1.92
N TRP A 20 -7.68 1.84 -3.12
CA TRP A 20 -8.82 2.74 -3.33
C TRP A 20 -10.08 2.07 -3.89
N LEU A 21 -9.94 0.94 -4.59
CA LEU A 21 -11.06 0.24 -5.26
C LEU A 21 -11.52 -1.00 -4.49
N LEU A 22 -10.59 -1.90 -4.12
CA LEU A 22 -10.91 -3.25 -3.60
C LEU A 22 -10.38 -3.50 -2.18
N ASP A 23 -10.20 -2.45 -1.38
CA ASP A 23 -9.49 -2.47 -0.07
C ASP A 23 -8.02 -2.97 -0.13
N GLN A 24 -7.56 -3.32 -1.33
CA GLN A 24 -6.22 -3.74 -1.70
C GLN A 24 -5.76 -2.97 -2.94
N SER A 25 -4.46 -3.03 -3.23
CA SER A 25 -3.89 -2.38 -4.40
C SER A 25 -4.23 -3.16 -5.67
N LEU A 26 -4.43 -2.46 -6.80
CA LEU A 26 -4.62 -3.13 -8.09
C LEU A 26 -3.40 -3.95 -8.49
N LYS A 27 -2.18 -3.54 -8.08
CA LYS A 27 -0.95 -4.34 -8.23
C LYS A 27 -1.06 -5.73 -7.60
N GLN A 28 -1.68 -5.84 -6.42
CA GLN A 28 -1.82 -7.11 -5.71
C GLN A 28 -2.95 -7.97 -6.30
N THR A 29 -4.03 -7.31 -6.72
CA THR A 29 -5.24 -8.00 -7.20
C THR A 29 -5.11 -8.42 -8.66
N LEU A 30 -4.42 -7.63 -9.48
CA LEU A 30 -4.25 -7.80 -10.93
C LEU A 30 -2.76 -7.81 -11.29
N PRO A 31 -1.99 -8.81 -10.80
CA PRO A 31 -0.54 -8.82 -10.96
C PRO A 31 -0.11 -9.00 -12.43
N HIS A 32 -0.88 -9.73 -13.25
CA HIS A 32 -0.53 -9.97 -14.64
C HIS A 32 -0.69 -8.70 -15.48
N LEU A 33 -1.81 -7.99 -15.33
CA LEU A 33 -2.08 -6.71 -15.95
C LEU A 33 -1.05 -5.66 -15.51
N TYR A 34 -0.77 -5.57 -14.21
CA TYR A 34 0.26 -4.65 -13.70
C TYR A 34 1.65 -4.91 -14.32
N SER A 35 1.99 -6.18 -14.57
CA SER A 35 3.23 -6.55 -15.24
C SER A 35 3.29 -6.05 -16.70
N ALA A 36 2.14 -6.04 -17.40
CA ALA A 36 2.01 -5.56 -18.76
C ALA A 36 1.94 -4.02 -18.88
N VAL A 37 1.74 -3.31 -17.77
CA VAL A 37 1.73 -1.84 -17.72
C VAL A 37 3.15 -1.28 -17.73
N ALA A 38 3.36 -0.26 -18.57
CA ALA A 38 4.65 0.43 -18.68
C ALA A 38 5.12 1.00 -17.33
N VAL A 39 6.42 0.88 -17.01
CA VAL A 39 6.98 1.29 -15.71
C VAL A 39 6.64 2.75 -15.36
N ARG A 40 6.70 3.65 -16.35
CA ARG A 40 6.36 5.07 -16.17
C ARG A 40 4.90 5.30 -15.76
N ALA A 41 3.99 4.46 -16.26
CA ALA A 41 2.55 4.58 -16.03
C ALA A 41 2.11 4.01 -14.67
N ARG A 42 2.96 3.21 -14.02
CA ARG A 42 2.67 2.66 -12.69
C ARG A 42 2.57 3.74 -11.61
N LYS A 43 3.10 4.94 -11.85
CA LYS A 43 3.03 6.10 -10.96
C LYS A 43 1.85 7.04 -11.23
N ARG A 44 0.97 6.69 -12.18
CA ARG A 44 -0.16 7.52 -12.58
C ARG A 44 -1.16 7.68 -11.43
N THR A 45 -1.77 8.85 -11.34
CA THR A 45 -2.85 9.14 -10.39
C THR A 45 -4.16 8.51 -10.86
N VAL A 46 -5.12 8.33 -9.96
CA VAL A 46 -6.47 7.87 -10.32
C VAL A 46 -7.13 8.85 -11.30
N PHE A 47 -6.99 10.16 -11.05
CA PHE A 47 -7.49 11.21 -11.92
C PHE A 47 -6.97 11.06 -13.35
N ASP A 48 -5.65 10.97 -13.53
CA ASP A 48 -5.03 10.88 -14.85
C ASP A 48 -5.27 9.54 -15.55
N ALA A 49 -5.60 8.49 -14.79
CA ALA A 49 -5.87 7.16 -15.30
C ALA A 49 -7.28 7.05 -15.85
N ILE A 50 -8.27 7.55 -15.11
CA ILE A 50 -9.69 7.53 -15.48
C ILE A 50 -9.99 8.58 -16.55
N THR A 51 -9.39 9.77 -16.45
CA THR A 51 -9.57 10.83 -17.46
C THR A 51 -9.15 10.32 -18.83
N ASP A 52 -10.06 10.38 -19.79
CA ASP A 52 -9.93 9.87 -21.17
C ASP A 52 -9.58 8.37 -21.26
N GLY A 53 -9.77 7.57 -20.20
CA GLY A 53 -9.44 6.14 -20.19
C GLY A 53 -7.95 5.85 -20.43
N ARG A 54 -7.05 6.77 -20.05
CA ARG A 54 -5.61 6.67 -20.36
C ARG A 54 -4.92 5.44 -19.79
N TRP A 55 -5.47 4.83 -18.73
CA TRP A 55 -4.94 3.60 -18.15
C TRP A 55 -4.87 2.44 -19.17
N ILE A 56 -5.75 2.42 -20.17
CA ILE A 56 -5.74 1.41 -21.25
C ILE A 56 -4.49 1.58 -22.12
N SER A 57 -4.15 2.84 -22.44
CA SER A 57 -3.00 3.19 -23.28
C SER A 57 -1.64 2.87 -22.64
N ASP A 58 -1.66 2.59 -21.33
CA ASP A 58 -0.47 2.26 -20.56
C ASP A 58 -0.09 0.77 -20.63
N ILE A 59 -1.00 -0.07 -21.13
CA ILE A 59 -0.76 -1.51 -21.35
C ILE A 59 0.11 -1.66 -22.59
N ARG A 60 1.35 -2.13 -22.41
CA ARG A 60 2.34 -2.27 -23.49
C ARG A 60 3.01 -3.64 -23.56
N GLY A 61 2.84 -4.45 -22.53
CA GLY A 61 3.40 -5.80 -22.46
C GLY A 61 2.61 -6.82 -23.29
N ALA A 62 3.00 -8.08 -23.16
CA ALA A 62 2.31 -9.19 -23.82
C ALA A 62 0.86 -9.33 -23.33
N LEU A 63 -0.09 -9.37 -24.26
CA LEU A 63 -1.52 -9.56 -23.98
C LEU A 63 -1.83 -11.06 -23.87
N SER A 64 -1.37 -11.68 -22.79
CA SER A 64 -1.76 -13.06 -22.48
C SER A 64 -3.25 -13.14 -22.12
N VAL A 65 -3.81 -14.35 -22.14
CA VAL A 65 -5.20 -14.59 -21.73
C VAL A 65 -5.45 -14.09 -20.30
N GLN A 66 -4.49 -14.27 -19.39
CA GLN A 66 -4.58 -13.77 -18.01
C GLN A 66 -4.67 -12.23 -17.97
N VAL A 67 -3.86 -11.54 -18.78
CA VAL A 67 -3.91 -10.07 -18.87
C VAL A 67 -5.27 -9.60 -19.38
N LEU A 68 -5.85 -10.30 -20.36
CA LEU A 68 -7.18 -9.97 -20.89
C LEU A 68 -8.29 -10.17 -19.85
N ILE A 69 -8.24 -11.26 -19.08
CA ILE A 69 -9.21 -11.51 -18.00
C ILE A 69 -9.12 -10.39 -16.94
N GLU A 70 -7.91 -10.08 -16.48
CA GLU A 70 -7.69 -9.02 -15.49
C GLU A 70 -8.08 -7.63 -16.02
N TYR A 71 -7.86 -7.38 -17.31
CA TYR A 71 -8.30 -6.16 -17.99
C TYR A 71 -9.82 -6.01 -17.97
N ILE A 72 -10.57 -7.05 -18.36
CA ILE A 72 -12.04 -7.01 -18.38
C ILE A 72 -12.57 -6.79 -16.96
N HIS A 73 -11.99 -7.49 -15.98
CA HIS A 73 -12.38 -7.31 -14.59
C HIS A 73 -12.16 -5.87 -14.09
N LEU A 74 -11.00 -5.28 -14.42
CA LEU A 74 -10.73 -3.88 -14.06
C LEU A 74 -11.68 -2.92 -14.78
N TRP A 75 -11.96 -3.16 -16.06
CA TRP A 75 -12.88 -2.34 -16.85
C TRP A 75 -14.29 -2.30 -16.22
N GLU A 76 -14.81 -3.46 -15.81
CA GLU A 76 -16.10 -3.55 -15.12
C GLU A 76 -16.08 -2.77 -13.81
N LEU A 77 -15.06 -2.97 -12.97
CA LEU A 77 -14.95 -2.25 -11.69
C LEU A 77 -14.84 -0.74 -11.84
N LEU A 78 -14.16 -0.26 -12.89
CA LEU A 78 -14.03 1.17 -13.17
C LEU A 78 -15.29 1.79 -13.76
N SER A 79 -16.20 0.98 -14.31
CA SER A 79 -17.44 1.47 -14.91
C SER A 79 -18.37 2.09 -13.85
N ASP A 80 -18.24 1.68 -12.59
CA ASP A 80 -19.00 2.19 -11.46
C ASP A 80 -18.31 3.36 -10.73
N VAL A 81 -17.13 3.80 -11.20
CA VAL A 81 -16.32 4.82 -10.52
C VAL A 81 -16.57 6.20 -11.11
N GLU A 82 -17.13 7.09 -10.29
CA GLU A 82 -17.29 8.52 -10.62
C GLU A 82 -16.39 9.39 -9.72
N LEU A 83 -15.53 10.21 -10.35
CA LEU A 83 -14.68 11.16 -9.64
C LEU A 83 -15.46 12.42 -9.26
N GLN A 84 -15.16 12.96 -8.08
CA GLN A 84 -15.77 14.17 -7.54
C GLN A 84 -14.75 15.32 -7.57
N PRO A 85 -14.75 16.20 -8.60
CA PRO A 85 -13.65 17.16 -8.81
C PRO A 85 -13.46 18.18 -7.69
N LYS A 86 -14.50 18.40 -6.87
CA LYS A 86 -14.52 19.39 -5.78
C LYS A 86 -14.18 18.80 -4.41
N VAL A 87 -14.01 17.48 -4.31
CA VAL A 87 -13.77 16.78 -3.05
C VAL A 87 -12.34 16.23 -3.08
N GLU A 88 -11.56 16.48 -2.04
CA GLU A 88 -10.21 15.92 -1.93
C GLU A 88 -10.25 14.43 -1.57
N ASP A 89 -9.21 13.70 -1.96
CA ASP A 89 -9.04 12.31 -1.57
C ASP A 89 -8.82 12.18 -0.05
N LEU A 90 -9.41 11.16 0.57
CA LEU A 90 -9.28 10.89 2.00
C LEU A 90 -8.48 9.61 2.24
N HIS A 91 -7.35 9.74 2.95
CA HIS A 91 -6.52 8.62 3.36
C HIS A 91 -6.81 8.22 4.81
N ILE A 92 -7.29 6.99 4.98
CA ILE A 92 -7.71 6.41 6.26
C ILE A 92 -6.60 5.48 6.76
N TRP A 93 -6.04 5.81 7.93
CA TRP A 93 -5.07 4.97 8.62
C TRP A 93 -5.77 3.83 9.38
N LYS A 94 -5.49 2.57 9.02
CA LYS A 94 -6.24 1.41 9.55
C LYS A 94 -5.88 1.01 10.98
N PHE A 95 -4.74 1.47 11.51
CA PHE A 95 -4.24 1.05 12.83
C PHE A 95 -4.62 2.01 13.97
N THR A 96 -5.54 2.95 13.73
CA THR A 96 -6.09 3.83 14.77
C THR A 96 -7.58 3.99 14.58
N ALA A 97 -8.36 3.93 15.66
CA ALA A 97 -9.82 4.13 15.62
C ALA A 97 -10.23 5.54 15.13
N SER A 98 -9.36 6.54 15.33
CA SER A 98 -9.57 7.90 14.83
C SER A 98 -9.32 8.06 13.33
N SER A 99 -8.89 7.00 12.61
CA SER A 99 -8.48 7.03 11.19
C SER A 99 -7.30 7.96 10.85
N LEU A 100 -6.73 8.64 11.85
CA LEU A 100 -5.62 9.56 11.68
C LEU A 100 -4.28 8.85 11.78
N TYR A 101 -3.36 9.24 10.91
CA TYR A 101 -1.98 8.83 10.97
C TYR A 101 -1.26 9.52 12.13
N SER A 102 -0.43 8.76 12.84
CA SER A 102 0.59 9.31 13.73
C SER A 102 1.86 8.46 13.63
N THR A 103 3.02 9.07 13.86
CA THR A 103 4.30 8.34 13.90
C THR A 103 4.27 7.23 14.96
N LYS A 104 3.60 7.46 16.10
CA LYS A 104 3.44 6.47 17.16
C LYS A 104 2.65 5.24 16.68
N SER A 105 1.46 5.44 16.12
CA SER A 105 0.64 4.32 15.62
C SER A 105 1.30 3.59 14.45
N ALA A 106 2.08 4.29 13.62
CA ALA A 106 2.87 3.67 12.57
C ALA A 106 3.97 2.77 13.13
N TYR A 107 4.69 3.26 14.14
CA TYR A 107 5.69 2.46 14.83
C TYR A 107 5.06 1.24 15.51
N GLU A 108 3.99 1.40 16.27
CA GLU A 108 3.26 0.30 16.90
C GLU A 108 2.79 -0.74 15.87
N ALA A 109 2.31 -0.30 14.70
CA ALA A 109 1.90 -1.19 13.62
C ALA A 109 3.05 -2.06 13.06
N LEU A 110 4.30 -1.58 13.10
CA LEU A 110 5.48 -2.38 12.68
C LEU A 110 5.73 -3.57 13.61
N PHE A 111 5.26 -3.51 14.85
CA PHE A 111 5.42 -4.59 15.84
C PHE A 111 4.18 -5.49 15.96
N ILE A 112 3.15 -5.28 15.15
CA ILE A 112 2.01 -6.19 15.10
C ILE A 112 2.49 -7.56 14.61
N GLY A 113 2.29 -8.60 15.43
CA GLY A 113 2.75 -9.96 15.16
C GLY A 113 4.23 -10.21 15.47
N ALA A 114 4.96 -9.23 16.03
CA ALA A 114 6.31 -9.44 16.51
C ALA A 114 6.31 -10.28 17.80
N THR A 115 7.21 -11.26 17.88
CA THR A 115 7.46 -11.98 19.12
C THR A 115 8.15 -11.04 20.10
N GLN A 116 7.48 -10.73 21.21
CA GLN A 116 8.05 -9.91 22.26
C GLN A 116 9.10 -10.71 23.02
N PHE A 117 10.31 -10.17 23.13
CA PHE A 117 11.33 -10.70 24.03
C PHE A 117 11.19 -10.00 25.38
N ASP A 118 10.34 -10.55 26.25
CA ASP A 118 10.06 -10.02 27.59
C ASP A 118 11.33 -9.73 28.44
N PRO A 119 12.43 -10.51 28.35
CA PRO A 119 13.63 -10.26 29.15
C PRO A 119 14.54 -9.12 28.65
N TRP A 120 14.10 -8.25 27.74
CA TRP A 120 14.94 -7.16 27.20
C TRP A 120 15.58 -6.31 28.31
N GLU A 121 14.87 -6.11 29.42
CA GLU A 121 15.35 -5.37 30.58
C GLU A 121 16.62 -5.98 31.18
N ARG A 122 16.76 -7.31 31.17
CA ARG A 122 17.96 -7.98 31.68
C ARG A 122 19.19 -7.65 30.85
N ILE A 123 19.01 -7.44 29.55
CA ILE A 123 20.10 -7.04 28.65
C ILE A 123 20.39 -5.56 28.82
N TRP A 124 19.36 -4.71 28.68
CA TRP A 124 19.55 -3.26 28.58
C TRP A 124 19.72 -2.54 29.93
N LYS A 125 19.12 -3.03 31.02
CA LYS A 125 19.30 -2.50 32.39
C LYS A 125 20.50 -3.12 33.14
N SER A 126 21.23 -4.05 32.54
CA SER A 126 22.46 -4.58 33.14
C SER A 126 23.56 -3.52 33.26
N TRP A 127 24.55 -3.75 34.12
CA TRP A 127 25.76 -2.92 34.21
C TRP A 127 26.78 -3.21 33.10
N ALA A 128 26.47 -4.09 32.16
CA ALA A 128 27.39 -4.47 31.10
C ALA A 128 27.71 -3.30 30.16
N PRO A 129 28.94 -3.22 29.62
CA PRO A 129 29.27 -2.24 28.59
C PRO A 129 28.34 -2.35 27.37
N GLY A 130 28.11 -1.24 26.67
CA GLY A 130 27.19 -1.18 25.53
C GLY A 130 27.48 -2.25 24.46
N LYS A 131 28.76 -2.51 24.17
CA LYS A 131 29.18 -3.57 23.22
C LYS A 131 28.65 -4.96 23.62
N CYS A 132 28.66 -5.30 24.90
CA CYS A 132 28.15 -6.57 25.41
C CYS A 132 26.62 -6.63 25.35
N LYS A 133 25.93 -5.52 25.62
CA LYS A 133 24.46 -5.43 25.51
C LYS A 133 23.99 -5.62 24.07
N PHE A 134 24.63 -4.95 23.11
CA PHE A 134 24.34 -5.14 21.69
C PHE A 134 24.59 -6.58 21.24
N PHE A 135 25.71 -7.18 21.65
CA PHE A 135 25.99 -8.58 21.35
C PHE A 135 24.91 -9.53 21.91
N LEU A 136 24.55 -9.38 23.19
CA LEU A 136 23.49 -10.18 23.84
C LEU A 136 22.12 -9.97 23.19
N TRP A 137 21.80 -8.73 22.80
CA TRP A 137 20.57 -8.41 22.09
C TRP A 137 20.51 -9.13 20.74
N THR A 138 21.59 -9.08 19.96
CA THR A 138 21.68 -9.81 18.69
C THR A 138 21.61 -11.32 18.90
N ALA A 139 22.26 -11.85 19.94
CA ALA A 139 22.23 -13.28 20.26
C ALA A 139 20.84 -13.77 20.70
N ALA A 140 20.04 -12.93 21.36
CA ALA A 140 18.68 -13.25 21.78
C ALA A 140 17.65 -13.22 20.64
N HIS A 141 18.00 -12.59 19.50
CA HIS A 141 17.10 -12.34 18.38
C HIS A 141 17.57 -12.96 17.04
N ASN A 142 18.63 -13.79 17.06
CA ASN A 142 19.03 -14.69 15.96
C ASN A 142 18.38 -16.05 16.14
#